data_AF-A0A433PVF7-F1
#
_entry.id   AF-A0A433PVF7-F1
#
_cell.length_a   1.000
_cell.length_b   1.000
_cell.length_c   1.000
_cell.angle_alpha   90.00
_cell.angle_beta   90.00
_cell.angle_gamma   90.00
#
_symmetry.space_group_name_H-M   'P 1'
#
loop_
_entity.id
_entity.type
_entity.pdbx_description
1 polymer ?
#
loop_
_entity_poly.entity_id
_entity_poly.type
_entity_poly.pdbx_seq_one_letter_code
_entity_poly.pdbx_strand_id
1 'polypeptide(L)'
;MASLFLRRAVLSTVPASRVLVPRAAAPSSVEHTSDARTELIKKVLFELPSREPLELSEEDQERNETIERAWKLVKMIEREARDAELERKFRAMREAMLELERTNERLFRGALVRNRHITFPRQMKIPTETPPTAGWDYSYKAPEAIEATPTKAQKVDESSS
;
A
#
# COMPACT_ATOMS: atom_id res chain seq x y z
N MET A 1 -44.80 5.19 4.42
CA MET A 1 -43.65 5.30 5.34
C MET A 1 -42.43 5.65 4.49
N ALA A 2 -42.14 6.96 4.35
CA ALA A 2 -41.18 7.50 3.39
C ALA A 2 -39.74 7.41 3.93
N SER A 3 -38.88 6.71 3.21
CA SER A 3 -37.44 6.58 3.51
C SER A 3 -36.67 7.70 2.82
N LEU A 4 -36.41 8.78 3.58
CA LEU A 4 -35.52 9.87 3.21
C LEU A 4 -34.06 9.42 3.37
N PHE A 5 -33.49 8.80 2.32
CA PHE A 5 -32.04 8.61 2.24
C PHE A 5 -31.39 9.90 1.73
N LEU A 6 -30.94 10.74 2.67
CA LEU A 6 -30.07 11.89 2.37
C LEU A 6 -28.75 11.38 1.78
N ARG A 7 -28.60 11.53 0.46
CA ARG A 7 -27.31 11.50 -0.22
C ARG A 7 -26.51 12.72 0.21
N ARG A 8 -25.54 12.52 1.11
CA ARG A 8 -24.59 13.58 1.46
C ARG A 8 -23.45 13.55 0.43
N ALA A 9 -23.61 14.33 -0.63
CA ALA A 9 -22.52 14.66 -1.55
C ALA A 9 -21.53 15.58 -0.82
N VAL A 10 -20.28 15.15 -0.67
CA VAL A 10 -19.18 16.02 -0.23
C VAL A 10 -18.43 16.46 -1.49
N LEU A 11 -18.84 17.62 -2.02
CA LEU A 11 -18.06 18.36 -3.00
C LEU A 11 -16.86 18.99 -2.26
N SER A 12 -15.70 18.35 -2.34
CA SER A 12 -14.43 18.97 -1.93
C SER A 12 -13.94 19.88 -3.06
N THR A 13 -14.36 21.14 -3.01
CA THR A 13 -13.76 22.23 -3.79
C THR A 13 -12.58 22.79 -3.00
N VAL A 14 -11.37 22.64 -3.53
CA VAL A 14 -10.21 23.43 -3.12
C VAL A 14 -9.46 23.88 -4.38
N PRO A 15 -9.46 25.18 -4.72
CA PRO A 15 -8.59 25.69 -5.77
C PRO A 15 -7.18 25.89 -5.20
N ALA A 16 -6.24 25.03 -5.57
CA ALA A 16 -4.82 25.24 -5.32
C ALA A 16 -4.16 25.86 -6.56
N SER A 17 -4.38 27.16 -6.77
CA SER A 17 -3.61 27.94 -7.75
C SER A 17 -2.20 28.18 -7.20
N ARG A 18 -1.27 27.25 -7.44
CA ARG A 18 0.16 27.54 -7.35
C ARG A 18 0.59 28.24 -8.64
N VAL A 19 0.79 29.56 -8.56
CA VAL A 19 1.47 30.31 -9.61
C VAL A 19 2.94 29.91 -9.62
N LEU A 20 3.30 29.03 -10.56
CA LEU A 20 4.69 28.78 -10.94
C LEU A 20 5.13 29.95 -11.82
N VAL A 21 6.02 30.79 -11.31
CA VAL A 21 6.78 31.73 -12.14
C VAL A 21 7.79 30.91 -12.96
N PRO A 22 7.74 30.90 -14.30
CA PRO A 22 8.77 30.25 -15.08
C PRO A 22 10.06 31.09 -15.01
N ARG A 23 11.09 30.51 -14.41
CA ARG A 23 12.48 30.97 -14.57
C ARG A 23 12.85 30.72 -16.03
N ALA A 24 13.20 31.78 -16.76
CA ALA A 24 13.63 31.72 -18.14
C ALA A 24 14.83 30.78 -18.29
N ALA A 25 14.58 29.60 -18.86
CA ALA A 25 15.60 28.72 -19.40
C ALA A 25 15.64 28.92 -20.93
N ALA A 26 16.86 28.90 -21.47
CA ALA A 26 17.19 29.16 -22.87
C ALA A 26 16.36 28.31 -23.86
N PRO A 27 16.13 28.79 -25.10
CA PRO A 27 15.36 28.06 -26.11
C PRO A 27 16.20 26.91 -26.69
N SER A 28 16.20 25.75 -26.03
CA SER A 28 16.49 24.51 -26.73
C SER A 28 15.25 24.17 -27.56
N SER A 29 15.31 24.50 -28.85
CA SER A 29 14.35 24.03 -29.85
C SER A 29 14.42 22.50 -29.90
N VAL A 30 13.58 21.85 -29.11
CA VAL A 30 13.23 20.45 -29.33
C VAL A 30 11.83 20.51 -29.91
N GLU A 31 11.75 20.54 -31.23
CA GLU A 31 10.50 20.35 -31.95
C GLU A 31 9.88 19.05 -31.44
N HIS A 32 8.78 19.16 -30.68
CA HIS A 32 7.94 18.03 -30.37
C HIS A 32 7.20 17.65 -31.65
N THR A 33 7.90 17.00 -32.59
CA THR A 33 7.25 16.11 -33.53
C THR A 33 6.44 15.16 -32.67
N SER A 34 5.13 15.17 -32.81
CA SER A 34 4.20 14.26 -32.14
C SER A 34 4.71 12.84 -32.28
N ASP A 35 5.44 12.37 -31.26
CA ASP A 35 6.16 11.12 -31.33
C ASP A 35 5.12 10.01 -31.55
N ALA A 36 5.35 9.10 -32.51
CA ALA A 36 4.41 8.02 -32.82
C ALA A 36 4.07 7.20 -31.57
N ARG A 37 5.02 7.14 -30.62
CA ARG A 37 4.82 6.60 -29.28
C ARG A 37 3.79 7.40 -28.46
N THR A 38 3.91 8.72 -28.44
CA THR A 38 3.00 9.60 -27.69
C THR A 38 1.61 9.58 -28.30
N GLU A 39 1.50 9.55 -29.62
CA GLU A 39 0.21 9.37 -30.31
C GLU A 39 -0.39 8.00 -30.02
N LEU A 40 0.37 6.91 -30.10
CA LEU A 40 -0.12 5.58 -29.72
C LEU A 40 -0.59 5.52 -28.26
N ILE A 41 0.14 6.17 -27.33
CA ILE A 41 -0.29 6.28 -25.93
C ILE A 41 -1.61 7.03 -25.83
N LYS A 42 -1.79 8.14 -26.54
CA LYS A 42 -3.07 8.87 -26.59
C LYS A 42 -4.19 7.99 -27.15
N LYS A 43 -3.94 7.23 -28.22
CA LYS A 43 -4.92 6.30 -28.79
C LYS A 43 -5.34 5.23 -27.80
N VAL A 44 -4.38 4.59 -27.13
CA VAL A 44 -4.67 3.53 -26.16
C VAL A 44 -5.43 4.06 -24.94
N LEU A 45 -5.08 5.25 -24.45
CA LEU A 45 -5.70 5.81 -23.24
C LEU A 45 -7.05 6.47 -23.49
N PHE A 46 -7.25 7.09 -24.65
CA PHE A 46 -8.40 7.98 -24.89
C PHE A 46 -9.26 7.61 -26.09
N GLU A 47 -8.75 6.82 -27.04
CA GLU A 47 -9.49 6.42 -28.25
C GLU A 47 -10.04 4.99 -28.18
N LEU A 48 -9.78 4.24 -27.10
CA LEU A 48 -10.41 2.93 -26.91
C LEU A 48 -11.93 3.13 -26.80
N PRO A 49 -12.73 2.65 -27.77
CA PRO A 49 -14.16 2.88 -27.73
C PRO A 49 -14.74 2.23 -26.47
N SER A 50 -15.55 3.00 -25.72
CA SER A 50 -16.29 2.45 -24.59
C SER A 50 -17.12 1.27 -25.10
N ARG A 51 -17.03 0.13 -24.43
CA ARG A 51 -17.87 -1.02 -24.79
C ARG A 51 -19.32 -0.66 -24.54
N GLU A 52 -20.18 -1.00 -25.49
CA GLU A 52 -21.62 -0.86 -25.30
C GLU A 52 -22.06 -1.68 -24.07
N PRO A 53 -23.01 -1.19 -23.26
CA PRO A 53 -23.55 -1.94 -22.13
C PRO A 53 -24.10 -3.30 -22.60
N LEU A 54 -23.89 -4.34 -21.79
CA LEU A 54 -24.46 -5.65 -22.06
C LEU A 54 -25.97 -5.60 -21.83
N GLU A 55 -26.77 -5.91 -22.86
CA GLU A 55 -28.19 -6.15 -22.71
C GLU A 55 -28.38 -7.54 -22.10
N LEU A 56 -28.85 -7.58 -20.85
CA LEU A 56 -29.16 -8.81 -20.14
C LEU A 56 -30.67 -9.09 -20.26
N SER A 57 -31.03 -10.36 -20.45
CA SER A 57 -32.42 -10.79 -20.26
C SER A 57 -32.87 -10.49 -18.83
N GLU A 58 -34.17 -10.30 -18.60
CA GLU A 58 -34.72 -10.11 -17.25
C GLU A 58 -34.30 -11.27 -16.32
N GLU A 59 -34.31 -12.51 -16.82
CA GLU A 59 -33.84 -13.69 -16.08
C GLU A 59 -32.34 -13.64 -15.74
N ASP A 60 -31.51 -13.08 -16.63
CA ASP A 60 -30.08 -12.89 -16.39
C ASP A 60 -29.83 -11.79 -15.35
N GLN A 61 -30.63 -10.74 -15.39
CA GLN A 61 -30.56 -9.65 -14.43
C GLN A 61 -30.89 -10.14 -13.02
N GLU A 62 -31.98 -10.90 -12.85
CA GLU A 62 -32.35 -11.48 -11.55
C GLU A 62 -31.28 -12.44 -11.01
N ARG A 63 -30.67 -13.25 -11.90
CA ARG A 63 -29.54 -14.12 -11.56
C ARG A 63 -28.34 -13.30 -11.09
N ASN A 64 -27.97 -12.26 -11.82
CA ASN A 64 -26.87 -11.38 -11.45
C ASN A 64 -27.11 -10.69 -10.10
N GLU A 65 -28.32 -10.16 -9.86
CA GLU A 65 -28.70 -9.54 -8.60
C GLU A 65 -28.61 -10.52 -7.42
N THR A 66 -28.98 -11.77 -7.64
CA THR A 66 -28.88 -12.82 -6.62
C THR A 66 -27.42 -13.16 -6.31
N ILE A 67 -26.57 -13.31 -7.33
CA ILE A 67 -25.13 -13.55 -7.19
C ILE A 67 -24.48 -12.40 -6.41
N GLU A 68 -24.77 -11.16 -6.79
CA GLU A 68 -24.22 -9.98 -6.12
C GLU A 68 -24.65 -9.88 -4.66
N ARG A 69 -25.93 -10.14 -4.36
CA ARG A 69 -26.44 -10.13 -2.99
C ARG A 69 -25.77 -11.20 -2.14
N ALA A 70 -25.63 -12.41 -2.68
CA ALA A 70 -24.93 -13.50 -1.99
C ALA A 70 -23.45 -13.16 -1.74
N TRP A 71 -22.76 -12.59 -2.73
CA TRP A 71 -21.37 -12.15 -2.59
C TRP A 71 -21.21 -11.05 -1.53
N LYS A 72 -22.09 -10.04 -1.53
CA LYS A 72 -22.11 -8.98 -0.51
C LYS A 72 -22.29 -9.56 0.90
N LEU A 73 -23.18 -10.54 1.05
CA LEU A 73 -23.40 -11.24 2.31
C LEU A 73 -22.15 -12.00 2.77
N VAL A 74 -21.51 -12.76 1.87
CA VAL A 74 -20.25 -13.47 2.18
C VAL A 74 -19.16 -12.48 2.62
N LYS A 75 -19.00 -11.37 1.91
CA LYS A 75 -18.01 -10.33 2.27
C LYS A 75 -18.29 -9.67 3.62
N MET A 76 -19.56 -9.49 3.97
CA MET A 76 -19.97 -9.01 5.29
C MET A 76 -19.54 -9.99 6.39
N ILE A 77 -19.82 -11.29 6.20
CA ILE A 77 -19.43 -12.35 7.15
C ILE A 77 -17.91 -12.43 7.29
N GLU A 78 -17.15 -12.40 6.20
CA GLU A 78 -15.69 -12.39 6.23
C GLU A 78 -15.13 -11.18 7.01
N ARG A 79 -15.78 -10.01 6.88
CA ARG A 79 -15.41 -8.81 7.64
C ARG A 79 -15.68 -9.00 9.13
N GLU A 80 -16.89 -9.42 9.49
CA GLU A 80 -17.27 -9.65 10.88
C GLU A 80 -16.38 -10.70 11.55
N ALA A 81 -16.03 -11.78 10.84
CA ALA A 81 -15.12 -12.80 11.35
C ALA A 81 -13.70 -12.24 11.60
N ARG A 82 -13.20 -11.38 10.70
CA ARG A 82 -11.89 -10.72 10.86
C ARG A 82 -11.89 -9.76 12.04
N ASP A 83 -12.95 -8.98 12.20
CA ASP A 83 -13.09 -8.00 13.27
C ASP A 83 -13.22 -8.71 14.63
N ALA A 84 -14.00 -9.78 14.70
CA ALA A 84 -14.13 -10.61 15.90
C ALA A 84 -12.78 -11.26 16.29
N GLU A 85 -11.99 -11.72 15.32
CA GLU A 85 -10.65 -12.24 15.58
C GLU A 85 -9.67 -11.15 16.06
N LEU A 86 -9.76 -9.94 15.50
CA LEU A 86 -8.95 -8.80 15.95
C LEU A 86 -9.28 -8.42 17.40
N GLU A 87 -10.57 -8.40 17.74
CA GLU A 87 -11.06 -8.13 19.10
C GLU A 87 -10.59 -9.20 20.09
N ARG A 88 -10.63 -10.49 19.71
CA ARG A 88 -10.07 -11.58 20.53
C ARG A 88 -8.59 -11.37 20.81
N LYS A 89 -7.80 -11.06 19.78
CA LYS A 89 -6.35 -10.78 19.91
C LYS A 89 -6.09 -9.59 20.82
N PHE A 90 -6.86 -8.51 20.64
CA PHE A 90 -6.73 -7.31 21.47
C PHE A 90 -7.08 -7.60 22.94
N ARG A 91 -8.15 -8.35 23.20
CA ARG A 91 -8.54 -8.76 24.55
C ARG A 91 -7.44 -9.58 25.22
N ALA A 92 -6.92 -10.60 24.55
CA ALA A 92 -5.84 -11.42 25.08
C ALA A 92 -4.58 -10.59 25.36
N MET A 93 -4.22 -9.67 24.46
CA MET A 93 -3.11 -8.74 24.65
C MET A 93 -3.32 -7.84 25.88
N ARG A 94 -4.54 -7.33 26.08
CA ARG A 94 -4.88 -6.49 27.24
C ARG A 94 -4.79 -7.27 28.55
N GLU A 95 -5.34 -8.47 28.60
CA GLU A 95 -5.28 -9.35 29.77
C GLU A 95 -3.83 -9.66 30.15
N ALA A 96 -2.99 -10.01 29.17
CA ALA A 96 -1.57 -10.23 29.39
C ALA A 96 -0.84 -8.98 29.91
N MET A 97 -1.17 -7.79 29.41
CA MET A 97 -0.58 -6.52 29.89
C MET A 97 -1.01 -6.18 31.32
N LEU A 98 -2.27 -6.43 31.69
CA LEU A 98 -2.75 -6.24 33.06
C LEU A 98 -2.04 -7.20 34.04
N GLU A 99 -1.79 -8.43 33.63
CA GLU A 99 -1.05 -9.38 34.45
C GLU A 99 0.44 -8.99 34.56
N LEU A 100 1.03 -8.47 33.49
CA LEU A 100 2.39 -7.95 33.51
C LEU A 100 2.54 -6.74 34.44
N GLU A 101 1.55 -5.85 34.47
CA GLU A 101 1.52 -4.69 35.37
C GLU A 101 1.51 -5.12 36.84
N ARG A 102 0.71 -6.15 37.17
CA ARG A 102 0.62 -6.70 38.55
C ARG A 102 1.91 -7.39 38.99
N THR A 103 2.60 -8.08 38.07
CA THR A 103 3.75 -8.92 38.40
C THR A 103 5.07 -8.17 38.31
N ASN A 104 5.30 -7.35 37.28
CA ASN A 104 6.57 -6.65 37.06
C ASN A 104 6.39 -5.30 36.35
N GLU A 105 6.43 -4.23 37.14
CA GLU A 105 6.29 -2.85 36.67
C GLU A 105 7.40 -2.42 35.69
N ARG A 106 8.63 -2.95 35.82
CA ARG A 106 9.75 -2.60 34.92
C ARG A 106 9.52 -3.13 33.51
N LEU A 107 9.07 -4.38 33.39
CA LEU A 107 8.76 -4.98 32.10
C LEU A 107 7.54 -4.35 31.46
N PHE A 108 6.51 -4.03 32.26
CA PHE A 108 5.33 -3.30 31.79
C PHE A 108 5.71 -1.93 31.20
N ARG A 109 6.53 -1.14 31.92
CA ARG A 109 7.05 0.14 31.41
C ARG A 109 7.84 -0.03 30.10
N GLY A 110 8.66 -1.08 30.00
CA GLY A 110 9.41 -1.41 28.79
C GLY A 110 8.52 -1.75 27.59
N ALA A 111 7.44 -2.52 27.81
CA ALA A 111 6.50 -2.90 26.75
C ALA A 111 5.68 -1.72 26.21
N LEU A 112 5.43 -0.70 27.03
CA LEU A 112 4.73 0.53 26.61
C LEU A 112 5.60 1.46 25.75
N VAL A 113 6.92 1.25 25.70
CA VAL A 113 7.81 2.07 24.88
C VAL A 113 7.50 1.85 23.40
N ARG A 114 6.93 2.87 22.77
CA ARG A 114 6.65 2.84 21.32
C ARG A 114 7.95 3.02 20.55
N ASN A 115 8.33 2.00 19.79
CA ASN A 115 9.42 2.13 18.83
C ASN A 115 8.95 3.01 17.66
N ARG A 116 9.70 4.08 17.38
CA ARG A 116 9.39 5.01 16.26
C ARG A 116 9.66 4.40 14.88
N HIS A 117 10.50 3.37 14.81
CA HIS A 117 11.00 2.75 13.58
C HIS A 117 10.59 1.27 13.50
N ILE A 118 9.31 0.96 13.74
CA ILE A 118 8.79 -0.39 13.51
C ILE A 118 8.43 -0.51 12.03
N THR A 119 9.26 -1.23 11.28
CA THR A 119 9.01 -1.53 9.86
C THR A 119 8.97 -3.03 9.66
N PHE A 120 8.11 -3.49 8.76
CA PHE A 120 8.07 -4.89 8.37
C PHE A 120 9.40 -5.30 7.69
N PRO A 121 10.01 -6.44 8.09
CA PRO A 121 11.23 -6.92 7.45
C PRO A 121 11.03 -7.21 5.96
N ARG A 122 12.01 -6.88 5.12
CA ARG A 122 11.94 -7.10 3.66
C ARG A 122 11.87 -8.59 3.28
N GLN A 123 12.35 -9.46 4.16
CA GLN A 123 12.31 -10.91 4.00
C GLN A 123 10.88 -11.46 4.14
N MET A 124 9.96 -10.73 4.80
CA MET A 124 8.56 -11.10 4.89
C MET A 124 7.86 -10.77 3.56
N LYS A 125 7.76 -11.77 2.69
CA LYS A 125 7.15 -11.64 1.36
C LYS A 125 5.63 -11.74 1.41
N ILE A 126 4.98 -11.11 0.44
CA ILE A 126 3.54 -11.29 0.19
C ILE A 126 3.33 -12.72 -0.33
N PRO A 127 2.31 -13.45 0.14
CA PRO A 127 2.00 -14.79 -0.35
C PRO A 127 1.80 -14.82 -1.87
N THR A 128 2.33 -15.85 -2.52
CA THR A 128 2.16 -16.11 -3.96
C THR A 128 1.25 -17.31 -4.18
N GLU A 129 0.51 -17.34 -5.30
CA GLU A 129 -0.41 -18.45 -5.64
C GLU A 129 0.30 -19.81 -5.73
N THR A 130 1.49 -19.84 -6.34
CA THR A 130 2.36 -21.02 -6.40
C THR A 130 3.58 -20.80 -5.52
N PRO A 131 3.98 -21.78 -4.68
CA PRO A 131 5.19 -21.65 -3.89
C PRO A 131 6.45 -21.65 -4.77
N PRO A 132 7.55 -21.02 -4.32
CA PRO A 132 8.83 -21.10 -5.03
C PRO A 132 9.40 -22.53 -4.99
N THR A 133 10.21 -22.88 -5.99
CA THR A 133 10.89 -24.20 -6.07
C THR A 133 11.71 -24.50 -4.82
N ALA A 134 12.41 -23.49 -4.30
CA ALA A 134 13.00 -23.52 -2.97
C ALA A 134 12.00 -22.90 -1.98
N GLY A 135 11.19 -23.74 -1.33
CA GLY A 135 10.09 -23.29 -0.45
C GLY A 135 10.54 -22.44 0.74
N TRP A 136 11.55 -22.93 1.49
CA TRP A 136 12.10 -22.26 2.67
C TRP A 136 13.63 -22.26 2.65
N ASP A 137 14.25 -21.14 3.05
CA ASP A 137 15.70 -21.03 3.16
C ASP A 137 16.16 -21.38 4.59
N TYR A 138 16.68 -22.60 4.75
CA TYR A 138 17.24 -23.09 6.01
C TYR A 138 18.66 -22.54 6.29
N SER A 139 19.30 -21.92 5.31
CA SER A 139 20.68 -21.41 5.41
C SER A 139 20.76 -19.92 5.79
N TYR A 140 19.63 -19.33 6.18
CA TYR A 140 19.51 -17.90 6.49
C TYR A 140 20.56 -17.42 7.50
N LYS A 141 21.25 -16.32 7.14
CA LYS A 141 22.14 -15.57 8.02
C LYS A 141 21.59 -14.16 8.22
N ALA A 142 21.65 -13.66 9.45
CA ALA A 142 21.31 -12.27 9.73
C ALA A 142 22.24 -11.36 8.89
N PRO A 143 21.72 -10.30 8.25
CA PRO A 143 22.58 -9.34 7.58
C PRO A 143 23.57 -8.78 8.61
N GLU A 144 24.86 -8.90 8.34
CA GLU A 144 25.89 -8.23 9.12
C GLU A 144 25.51 -6.74 9.15
N ALA A 145 25.38 -6.18 10.36
CA ALA A 145 25.10 -4.76 10.52
C ALA A 145 26.10 -4.02 9.65
N ILE A 146 25.62 -3.11 8.80
CA ILE A 146 26.49 -2.32 7.91
C ILE A 146 27.39 -1.49 8.82
N GLU A 147 28.54 -2.05 9.20
CA GLU A 147 29.62 -1.31 9.81
C GLU A 147 30.04 -0.29 8.76
N ALA A 148 29.88 0.98 9.07
CA ALA A 148 30.38 2.06 8.25
C ALA A 148 31.88 1.85 8.10
N THR A 149 32.31 1.25 6.98
CA THR A 149 33.73 1.06 6.68
C THR A 149 34.38 2.44 6.67
N PRO A 150 35.37 2.73 7.54
CA PRO A 150 36.06 4.00 7.48
C PRO A 150 36.82 4.06 6.16
N THR A 151 36.52 5.09 5.36
CA THR A 151 37.27 5.47 4.17
C THR A 151 38.76 5.43 4.51
N LYS A 152 39.46 4.44 3.98
CA LYS A 152 40.92 4.30 4.09
C LYS A 152 41.52 5.48 3.31
N ALA A 153 41.84 6.57 4.01
CA ALA A 153 42.57 7.69 3.44
C ALA A 153 43.90 7.15 2.89
N GLN A 154 44.04 7.15 1.56
CA GLN A 154 45.29 6.87 0.90
C GLN A 154 46.28 7.95 1.34
N LYS A 155 47.31 7.51 2.08
CA LYS A 155 48.54 8.24 2.31
C LYS A 155 49.17 8.46 0.93
N VAL A 156 49.10 9.67 0.41
CA VAL A 156 49.86 10.08 -0.77
C VAL A 156 51.30 10.22 -0.29
N ASP A 157 52.13 9.30 -0.75
CA ASP A 157 53.55 9.26 -0.46
C ASP A 157 54.25 10.52 -0.96
N GLU A 158 55.12 11.03 -0.08
CA GLU A 158 56.23 11.92 -0.41
C GLU A 158 57.08 11.33 -1.54
N SER A 159 57.06 11.97 -2.71
CA SER A 159 58.18 11.96 -3.65
C SER A 159 57.98 12.99 -4.76
N SER A 160 58.66 14.14 -4.67
CA SER A 160 59.59 14.65 -5.70
C SER A 160 59.73 16.17 -5.64
N SER A 161 60.99 16.57 -5.39
CA SER A 161 61.68 17.78 -5.85
C SER A 161 61.26 19.15 -5.33
#